data_AF-A0A8J4MTS1-F1
#
_entry.id   AF-A0A8J4MTS1-F1
#
_cell.length_a   1.000
_cell.length_b   1.000
_cell.length_c   1.000
_cell.angle_alpha   90.00
_cell.angle_beta   90.00
_cell.angle_gamma   90.00
#
_symmetry.space_group_name_H-M   'P 1'
#
loop_
_entity.id
_entity.type
_entity.pdbx_description
1 polymer ?
#
loop_
_entity_poly.entity_id
_entity_poly.type
_entity_poly.pdbx_seq_one_letter_code
_entity_poly.pdbx_strand_id
1 'polypeptide(L)'
;QGLERTEHEGFGGGNTAWEEEKLAKYQHSETRLLEVLEGVCAPSDFACHQLLERSEEHVEQWWFHERQQHPDFFRWLCMDRLALCCPPGTYGPDCRPCAGGPRQPCSGNGRCDGNGTRRGTGLCVCSPGYGGPFCAECGDGYYEASRNKSHLVCAECYRACGRCTGPEDSSCLRCKRGWVLHEHRCIGEGCGGTGGDSRRAHGRGGLHCSTACIGCMGAGPARCKKCNKGYWRDGAKCLDVDECASAEEPVCTGAQEVCE
;
A
#
# COMPACT_ATOMS: atom_id res chain seq x y z
N GLN A 1 4.13 -24.53 16.86
CA GLN A 1 3.08 -25.25 16.10
C GLN A 1 3.15 -26.76 16.32
N GLY A 2 4.08 -27.51 15.72
CA GLY A 2 4.14 -28.98 15.94
C GLY A 2 4.31 -29.38 17.42
N LEU A 3 5.23 -28.71 18.13
CA LEU A 3 5.44 -28.88 19.58
C LEU A 3 4.20 -28.57 20.45
N GLU A 4 3.39 -27.59 20.06
CA GLU A 4 2.17 -27.18 20.78
C GLU A 4 1.02 -28.16 20.50
N ARG A 5 0.94 -28.68 19.26
CA ARG A 5 -0.08 -29.66 18.85
C ARG A 5 0.03 -30.95 19.64
N THR A 6 1.27 -31.45 19.82
CA THR A 6 1.57 -32.70 20.53
C THR A 6 1.80 -32.51 22.03
N GLU A 7 1.46 -31.34 22.60
CA GLU A 7 1.65 -31.07 24.04
C GLU A 7 0.64 -31.81 24.91
N HIS A 8 -0.59 -31.99 24.41
CA HIS A 8 -1.68 -32.67 25.11
C HIS A 8 -1.92 -34.11 24.64
N GLU A 9 -1.03 -34.62 23.80
CA GLU A 9 -1.09 -35.98 23.27
C GLU A 9 -0.32 -36.95 24.20
N GLY A 10 -0.46 -38.25 23.94
CA GLY A 10 0.19 -39.33 24.67
C GLY A 10 0.52 -40.46 23.70
N PHE A 11 0.98 -41.62 24.18
CA PHE A 11 1.34 -42.75 23.31
C PHE A 11 0.14 -43.41 22.59
N GLY A 12 -1.06 -42.86 22.71
CA GLY A 12 -2.27 -43.35 22.04
C GLY A 12 -2.86 -44.64 22.65
N GLY A 13 -2.29 -45.16 23.75
CA GLY A 13 -2.82 -46.27 24.51
C GLY A 13 -3.66 -45.79 25.69
N GLY A 14 -4.80 -46.44 25.94
CA GLY A 14 -5.87 -45.98 26.81
C GLY A 14 -5.60 -45.87 28.32
N ASN A 15 -4.35 -45.70 28.79
CA ASN A 15 -4.04 -45.39 30.19
C ASN A 15 -2.70 -44.66 30.35
N THR A 16 -2.74 -43.32 30.34
CA THR A 16 -1.55 -42.44 30.48
C THR A 16 -0.77 -42.66 31.78
N ALA A 17 -1.43 -43.01 32.90
CA ALA A 17 -0.75 -43.25 34.18
C ALA A 17 0.12 -44.53 34.17
N TRP A 18 -0.34 -45.58 33.50
CA TRP A 18 0.45 -46.82 33.35
C TRP A 18 1.62 -46.60 32.37
N GLU A 19 1.39 -45.82 31.32
CA GLU A 19 2.41 -45.45 30.34
C GLU A 19 3.50 -44.58 30.97
N GLU A 20 3.18 -43.60 31.80
CA GLU A 20 4.17 -42.75 32.48
C GLU A 20 5.01 -43.50 33.53
N GLU A 21 4.47 -44.58 34.10
CA GLU A 21 5.16 -45.40 35.12
C GLU A 21 6.05 -46.48 34.49
N LYS A 22 5.76 -46.92 33.26
CA LYS A 22 6.46 -48.02 32.56
C LYS A 22 7.25 -47.60 31.33
N LEU A 23 6.92 -46.47 30.72
CA LEU A 23 7.63 -45.87 29.58
C LEU A 23 8.27 -44.55 30.00
N ALA A 24 9.26 -44.09 29.22
CA ALA A 24 9.76 -42.73 29.35
C ALA A 24 8.63 -41.72 29.06
N LYS A 25 8.66 -40.55 29.73
CA LYS A 25 7.66 -39.50 29.54
C LYS A 25 7.47 -39.19 28.05
N TYR A 26 6.23 -39.28 27.55
CA TYR A 26 5.87 -38.98 26.17
C TYR A 26 6.42 -37.62 25.71
N GLN A 27 6.42 -36.63 26.62
CA GLN A 27 6.98 -35.30 26.38
C GLN A 27 8.41 -35.31 25.80
N HIS A 28 9.21 -36.34 26.06
CA HIS A 28 10.61 -36.45 25.64
C HIS A 28 10.89 -37.73 24.85
N SER A 29 9.85 -38.45 24.43
CA SER A 29 9.99 -39.69 23.67
C SER A 29 10.36 -39.44 22.21
N GLU A 30 10.88 -40.46 21.57
CA GLU A 30 11.12 -40.50 20.11
C GLU A 30 9.79 -40.46 19.34
N THR A 31 8.76 -41.14 19.85
CA THR A 31 7.41 -41.13 19.24
C THR A 31 6.87 -39.72 19.08
N ARG A 32 6.96 -38.89 20.13
CA ARG A 32 6.52 -37.50 20.06
C ARG A 32 7.36 -36.69 19.08
N LEU A 33 8.66 -36.97 18.98
CA LEU A 33 9.52 -36.29 18.01
C LEU A 33 9.07 -36.58 16.58
N LEU A 34 8.80 -37.85 16.25
CA LEU A 34 8.33 -38.26 14.92
C LEU A 34 6.98 -37.60 14.57
N GLU A 35 6.01 -37.61 15.49
CA GLU A 35 4.70 -36.97 15.31
C GLU A 35 4.80 -35.45 15.11
N VAL A 36 5.78 -34.81 15.75
CA VAL A 36 6.11 -33.40 15.51
C VAL A 36 6.67 -33.23 14.11
N LEU A 37 7.67 -34.03 13.72
CA LEU A 37 8.36 -33.95 12.42
C LEU A 37 7.42 -34.17 11.24
N GLU A 38 6.49 -35.13 11.34
CA GLU A 38 5.46 -35.38 10.33
C GLU A 38 4.55 -34.17 10.08
N GLY A 39 4.39 -33.29 11.08
CA GLY A 39 3.60 -32.07 10.99
C GLY A 39 4.35 -30.82 10.58
N VAL A 40 5.67 -30.87 10.38
CA VAL A 40 6.48 -29.66 10.11
C VAL A 40 6.29 -29.15 8.69
N CYS A 41 6.28 -30.05 7.71
CA CYS A 41 6.22 -29.71 6.30
C CYS A 41 4.84 -30.03 5.72
N ALA A 42 4.33 -29.15 4.84
CA ALA A 42 3.15 -29.47 4.05
C ALA A 42 3.50 -30.57 3.02
N PRO A 43 2.58 -31.50 2.68
CA PRO A 43 2.88 -32.63 1.77
C PRO A 43 3.39 -32.23 0.38
N SER A 44 3.13 -31.00 -0.06
CA SER A 44 3.54 -30.46 -1.36
C SER A 44 4.84 -29.64 -1.30
N ASP A 45 5.42 -29.41 -0.12
CA ASP A 45 6.62 -28.57 0.05
C ASP A 45 7.90 -29.41 0.03
N PHE A 46 8.36 -29.73 -1.17
CA PHE A 46 9.58 -30.50 -1.40
C PHE A 46 10.84 -29.86 -0.79
N ALA A 47 10.92 -28.53 -0.79
CA ALA A 47 12.08 -27.81 -0.25
C ALA A 47 12.15 -27.94 1.27
N CYS A 48 10.99 -27.91 1.94
CA CYS A 48 10.89 -28.18 3.37
C CYS A 48 11.34 -29.60 3.70
N HIS A 49 10.81 -30.61 2.98
CA HIS A 49 11.18 -32.01 3.21
C HIS A 49 12.68 -32.25 3.01
N GLN A 50 13.28 -31.72 1.94
CA GLN A 50 14.72 -31.84 1.69
C GLN A 50 15.58 -31.20 2.80
N LEU A 51 15.14 -30.06 3.35
CA LEU A 51 15.83 -29.41 4.46
C LEU A 51 15.67 -30.23 5.75
N LEU A 52 14.46 -30.76 5.99
CA LEU A 52 14.15 -31.58 7.15
C LEU A 52 15.07 -32.80 7.19
N GLU A 53 15.10 -33.59 6.11
CA GLU A 53 15.96 -34.77 5.95
C GLU A 53 17.43 -34.45 6.26
N ARG A 54 17.95 -33.33 5.75
CA ARG A 54 19.33 -32.91 6.02
C ARG A 54 19.57 -32.51 7.48
N SER A 55 18.53 -32.07 8.18
CA SER A 55 18.60 -31.56 9.55
C SER A 55 18.19 -32.56 10.63
N GLU A 56 17.64 -33.72 10.27
CA GLU A 56 17.09 -34.74 11.19
C GLU A 56 18.06 -35.09 12.32
N GLU A 57 19.32 -35.43 11.99
CA GLU A 57 20.35 -35.76 12.99
C GLU A 57 20.57 -34.61 14.00
N HIS A 58 20.51 -33.36 13.53
CA HIS A 58 20.65 -32.18 14.39
C HIS A 58 19.43 -32.02 15.31
N VAL A 59 18.23 -32.27 14.78
CA VAL A 59 16.98 -32.16 15.53
C VAL A 59 16.93 -33.21 16.63
N GLU A 60 17.30 -34.46 16.32
CA GLU A 60 17.39 -35.55 17.30
C GLU A 60 18.42 -35.26 18.38
N GLN A 61 19.63 -34.82 17.98
CA GLN A 61 20.67 -34.43 18.93
C GLN A 61 20.15 -33.36 19.90
N TRP A 62 19.44 -32.37 19.38
CA TRP A 62 18.86 -31.32 20.21
C TRP A 62 17.78 -31.85 21.15
N TRP A 63 16.86 -32.66 20.62
CA TRP A 63 15.73 -33.20 21.36
C TRP A 63 16.16 -34.00 22.58
N PHE A 64 17.17 -34.87 22.42
CA PHE A 64 17.61 -35.79 23.45
C PHE A 64 18.71 -35.22 24.36
N HIS A 65 19.59 -34.36 23.86
CA HIS A 65 20.82 -33.99 24.58
C HIS A 65 20.97 -32.48 24.85
N GLU A 66 20.57 -31.61 23.93
CA GLU A 66 20.90 -30.17 24.00
C GLU A 66 19.76 -29.27 24.49
N ARG A 67 18.53 -29.80 24.62
CA ARG A 67 17.34 -28.99 24.91
C ARG A 67 17.42 -28.16 26.18
N GLN A 68 18.11 -28.64 27.21
CA GLN A 68 18.29 -27.89 28.47
C GLN A 68 19.31 -26.75 28.33
N GLN A 69 20.38 -26.95 27.55
CA GLN A 69 21.44 -25.97 27.34
C GLN A 69 21.02 -24.92 26.32
N HIS A 70 20.20 -25.31 25.35
CA HIS A 70 19.75 -24.49 24.23
C HIS A 70 18.23 -24.52 24.11
N PRO A 71 17.48 -23.79 24.97
CA PRO A 71 16.02 -23.82 24.96
C PRO A 71 15.40 -23.18 23.70
N ASP A 72 16.12 -22.24 23.07
CA ASP A 72 15.71 -21.63 21.81
C ASP A 72 16.18 -22.48 20.62
N PHE A 73 15.31 -23.42 20.21
CA PHE A 73 15.56 -24.32 19.09
C PHE A 73 15.85 -23.57 17.78
N PHE A 74 15.14 -22.47 17.52
CA PHE A 74 15.28 -21.72 16.27
C PHE A 74 16.67 -21.10 16.16
N ARG A 75 17.12 -20.47 17.25
CA ARG A 75 18.47 -19.89 17.32
C ARG A 75 19.53 -20.98 17.17
N TRP A 76 19.40 -22.07 17.92
CA TRP A 76 20.37 -23.16 17.90
C TRP A 76 20.48 -23.82 16.52
N LEU A 77 19.36 -24.24 15.93
CA LEU A 77 19.38 -24.97 14.66
C LEU A 77 19.72 -24.02 13.51
N CYS A 78 18.99 -22.92 13.37
CA CYS A 78 19.08 -22.11 12.15
C CYS A 78 20.27 -21.14 12.14
N MET A 79 20.66 -20.58 13.30
CA MET A 79 21.77 -19.63 13.38
C MET A 79 23.09 -20.32 13.73
N ASP A 80 23.11 -21.16 14.76
CA ASP A 80 24.37 -21.70 15.31
C ASP A 80 24.84 -22.96 14.56
N ARG A 81 23.93 -23.92 14.31
CA ARG A 81 24.28 -25.20 13.66
C ARG A 81 24.30 -25.14 12.15
N LEU A 82 23.20 -24.71 11.53
CA LEU A 82 23.05 -24.70 10.07
C LEU A 82 23.57 -23.41 9.42
N ALA A 83 23.71 -22.34 10.20
CA ALA A 83 24.16 -21.04 9.70
C ALA A 83 23.38 -20.58 8.45
N LEU A 84 22.05 -20.74 8.46
CA LEU A 84 21.16 -20.33 7.36
C LEU A 84 20.39 -19.04 7.69
N CYS A 85 20.09 -18.83 8.98
CA CYS A 85 19.41 -17.65 9.48
C CYS A 85 20.41 -16.61 10.02
N CYS A 86 19.90 -15.39 10.15
CA CYS A 86 20.55 -14.29 10.84
C CYS A 86 19.67 -13.79 12.01
N PRO A 87 20.25 -13.10 13.01
CA PRO A 87 19.47 -12.42 14.03
C PRO A 87 18.47 -11.41 13.45
N PRO A 88 17.34 -11.13 14.12
CA PRO A 88 16.38 -10.14 13.66
C PRO A 88 17.02 -8.77 13.40
N GLY A 89 16.64 -8.18 12.28
CA GLY A 89 17.12 -6.89 11.80
C GLY A 89 18.53 -6.91 11.22
N THR A 90 18.99 -8.08 10.77
CA THR A 90 20.22 -8.25 10.01
C THR A 90 19.97 -9.07 8.73
N TYR A 91 20.87 -8.97 7.75
CA TYR A 91 20.71 -9.59 6.43
C TYR A 91 22.04 -9.99 5.79
N GLY A 92 21.99 -10.84 4.76
CA GLY A 92 23.14 -11.21 3.94
C GLY A 92 24.09 -12.22 4.61
N PRO A 93 25.15 -12.66 3.89
CA PRO A 93 25.99 -13.79 4.33
C PRO A 93 26.70 -13.53 5.68
N ASP A 94 27.03 -12.27 5.95
CA ASP A 94 27.70 -11.81 7.18
C ASP A 94 26.71 -11.32 8.26
N CYS A 95 25.39 -11.42 8.04
CA CYS A 95 24.37 -10.86 8.93
C CYS A 95 24.61 -9.39 9.29
N ARG A 96 24.73 -8.53 8.26
CA ARG A 96 24.92 -7.09 8.42
C ARG A 96 23.64 -6.43 8.94
N PRO A 97 23.71 -5.38 9.77
CA PRO A 97 22.53 -4.70 10.28
C PRO A 97 21.74 -4.03 9.15
N CYS A 98 20.41 -4.21 9.19
CA CYS A 98 19.49 -3.43 8.37
C CYS A 98 19.57 -1.94 8.77
N ALA A 99 19.23 -1.07 7.83
CA ALA A 99 19.10 0.36 8.14
C ALA A 99 18.09 0.60 9.27
N GLY A 100 18.35 1.56 10.16
CA GLY A 100 17.56 1.75 11.39
C GLY A 100 17.92 0.78 12.53
N GLY A 101 18.82 -0.17 12.27
CA GLY A 101 19.34 -1.11 13.26
C GLY A 101 18.43 -2.31 13.51
N PRO A 102 18.83 -3.20 14.43
CA PRO A 102 18.17 -4.49 14.63
C PRO A 102 16.78 -4.38 15.28
N ARG A 103 16.55 -3.33 16.07
CA ARG A 103 15.28 -3.12 16.80
C ARG A 103 14.19 -2.45 15.97
N GLN A 104 14.58 -1.56 15.07
CA GLN A 104 13.66 -0.79 14.23
C GLN A 104 14.18 -0.77 12.78
N PRO A 105 14.20 -1.93 12.10
CA PRO A 105 14.60 -1.99 10.71
C PRO A 105 13.74 -1.03 9.88
N CYS A 106 14.38 -0.30 8.96
CA CYS A 106 13.76 0.72 8.12
C CYS A 106 13.01 1.79 8.91
N SER A 107 13.62 2.24 10.02
CA SER A 107 13.07 3.26 10.92
C SER A 107 11.70 2.89 11.52
N GLY A 108 11.34 1.60 11.52
CA GLY A 108 10.03 1.12 11.95
C GLY A 108 8.90 1.35 10.93
N ASN A 109 9.20 1.95 9.77
CA ASN A 109 8.22 2.33 8.75
C ASN A 109 8.37 1.50 7.46
N GLY A 110 8.99 0.33 7.54
CA GLY A 110 9.20 -0.53 6.39
C GLY A 110 9.77 -1.90 6.74
N ARG A 111 9.96 -2.71 5.70
CA ARG A 111 10.55 -4.05 5.80
C ARG A 111 11.92 -4.06 5.13
N CYS A 112 12.91 -4.59 5.84
CA CYS A 112 14.24 -4.82 5.28
C CYS A 112 14.25 -6.10 4.43
N ASP A 113 14.73 -6.00 3.19
CA ASP A 113 14.91 -7.14 2.30
C ASP A 113 15.98 -8.09 2.85
N GLY A 114 15.62 -9.35 3.05
CA GLY A 114 16.49 -10.35 3.66
C GLY A 114 16.55 -10.32 5.19
N ASN A 115 15.67 -9.57 5.87
CA ASN A 115 15.62 -9.50 7.33
C ASN A 115 15.57 -10.90 7.99
N GLY A 116 16.56 -11.21 8.82
CA GLY A 116 16.70 -12.49 9.53
C GLY A 116 17.25 -13.63 8.67
N THR A 117 17.71 -13.34 7.45
CA THR A 117 18.18 -14.36 6.49
C THR A 117 19.60 -14.06 6.06
N ARG A 118 20.34 -15.10 5.66
CA ARG A 118 21.66 -14.93 5.04
C ARG A 118 21.64 -14.49 3.56
N ARG A 119 20.46 -14.10 3.07
CA ARG A 119 20.23 -13.62 1.71
C ARG A 119 19.60 -12.21 1.77
N GLY A 120 19.33 -11.66 0.60
CA GLY A 120 18.72 -10.34 0.45
C GLY A 120 19.73 -9.21 0.32
N THR A 121 19.22 -8.05 -0.12
CA THR A 121 20.00 -6.85 -0.43
C THR A 121 20.11 -5.89 0.76
N GLY A 122 19.24 -6.03 1.76
CA GLY A 122 19.13 -5.11 2.89
C GLY A 122 18.43 -3.79 2.58
N LEU A 123 17.89 -3.64 1.37
CA LEU A 123 17.11 -2.47 0.99
C LEU A 123 15.78 -2.42 1.75
N CYS A 124 15.32 -1.21 2.05
CA CYS A 124 14.07 -1.00 2.74
C CYS A 124 12.90 -0.88 1.77
N VAL A 125 11.90 -1.72 1.98
CA VAL A 125 10.58 -1.63 1.34
C VAL A 125 9.67 -0.86 2.29
N CYS A 126 9.40 0.40 1.97
CA CYS A 126 8.64 1.29 2.85
C CYS A 126 7.14 0.99 2.85
N SER A 127 6.53 1.17 4.02
CA SER A 127 5.08 1.17 4.19
C SER A 127 4.43 2.35 3.44
N PRO A 128 3.14 2.24 3.07
CA PRO A 128 2.42 3.34 2.43
C PRO A 128 2.56 4.65 3.22
N GLY A 129 2.89 5.73 2.52
CA GLY A 129 3.10 7.05 3.11
C GLY A 129 4.52 7.36 3.56
N TYR A 130 5.43 6.38 3.56
CA TYR A 130 6.84 6.56 3.87
C TYR A 130 7.71 6.35 2.64
N GLY A 131 8.88 6.98 2.64
CA GLY A 131 9.80 6.99 1.52
C GLY A 131 11.25 7.23 1.95
N GLY A 132 12.11 7.25 0.93
CA GLY A 132 13.55 7.32 1.10
C GLY A 132 14.21 5.96 1.33
N PRO A 133 15.55 5.91 1.32
CA PRO A 133 16.32 4.67 1.43
C PRO A 133 16.15 3.95 2.77
N PHE A 134 15.68 4.67 3.80
CA PHE A 134 15.54 4.17 5.17
C PHE A 134 14.11 4.29 5.73
N CYS A 135 13.13 4.65 4.89
CA CYS A 135 11.74 4.94 5.30
C CYS A 135 11.64 5.97 6.44
N ALA A 136 12.58 6.91 6.48
CA ALA A 136 12.69 7.97 7.48
C ALA A 136 12.09 9.31 7.00
N GLU A 137 11.46 9.30 5.82
CA GLU A 137 10.85 10.44 5.16
C GLU A 137 9.42 10.09 4.75
N CYS A 138 8.58 11.11 4.52
CA CYS A 138 7.26 10.89 3.95
C CYS A 138 7.38 10.65 2.44
N GLY A 139 6.64 9.65 1.97
CA GLY A 139 6.58 9.27 0.57
C GLY A 139 5.85 10.31 -0.28
N ASP A 140 5.84 10.08 -1.59
CA ASP A 140 5.12 10.94 -2.53
C ASP A 140 3.61 10.97 -2.23
N GLY A 141 3.04 12.17 -2.21
CA GLY A 141 1.64 12.39 -1.83
C GLY A 141 1.41 12.50 -0.32
N TYR A 142 2.46 12.48 0.50
CA TYR A 142 2.36 12.64 1.95
C TYR A 142 3.25 13.79 2.44
N TYR A 143 2.87 14.40 3.56
CA TYR A 143 3.65 15.41 4.26
C TYR A 143 3.88 15.03 5.72
N GLU A 144 4.87 15.66 6.32
CA GLU A 144 5.21 15.50 7.71
C GLU A 144 4.20 16.23 8.59
N ALA A 145 3.25 15.48 9.17
CA ALA A 145 2.24 16.03 10.07
C ALA A 145 2.81 16.25 11.48
N SER A 146 3.65 15.33 11.94
CA SER A 146 4.42 15.50 13.16
C SER A 146 5.70 14.67 13.10
N ARG A 147 6.77 15.20 13.66
CA ARG A 147 8.03 14.47 13.86
C ARG A 147 8.47 14.59 15.29
N ASN A 148 8.62 13.45 15.91
CA ASN A 148 9.26 13.32 17.21
C ASN A 148 10.62 12.64 17.06
N LYS A 149 11.39 12.54 18.15
CA LYS A 149 12.71 11.90 18.14
C LYS A 149 12.66 10.40 17.76
N SER A 150 11.51 9.74 17.92
CA SER A 150 11.35 8.31 17.70
C SER A 150 10.33 7.93 16.62
N HIS A 151 9.47 8.85 16.17
CA HIS A 151 8.40 8.56 15.23
C HIS A 151 8.18 9.75 14.29
N LEU A 152 8.07 9.42 13.00
CA LEU A 152 7.60 10.32 11.96
C LEU A 152 6.16 9.95 11.64
N VAL A 153 5.26 10.91 11.68
CA VAL A 153 3.85 10.72 11.28
C VAL A 153 3.64 11.43 9.96
N CYS A 154 3.36 10.65 8.92
CA CYS A 154 3.06 11.13 7.59
C CYS A 154 1.54 11.17 7.37
N ALA A 155 1.02 12.30 6.91
CA ALA A 155 -0.39 12.47 6.52
C ALA A 155 -0.50 12.70 5.01
N GLU A 156 -1.62 12.31 4.43
CA GLU A 156 -1.83 12.46 2.99
C GLU A 156 -2.02 13.95 2.63
N CYS A 157 -1.43 14.34 1.50
CA CYS A 157 -1.63 15.64 0.88
C CYS A 157 -3.04 15.76 0.29
N TYR A 158 -3.43 17.01 -0.04
CA TYR A 158 -4.59 17.23 -0.89
C TYR A 158 -4.49 16.40 -2.19
N ARG A 159 -5.60 15.81 -2.62
CA ARG A 159 -5.68 14.80 -3.71
C ARG A 159 -4.95 15.17 -5.01
N ALA A 160 -4.86 16.45 -5.36
CA ALA A 160 -4.19 16.94 -6.58
C ALA A 160 -2.65 17.04 -6.46
N CYS A 161 -2.15 16.96 -5.23
CA CYS A 161 -0.78 17.27 -4.88
C CYS A 161 0.04 15.98 -4.72
N GLY A 162 1.18 15.93 -5.41
CA GLY A 162 2.17 14.87 -5.31
C GLY A 162 3.24 15.12 -4.26
N ARG A 163 3.38 16.36 -3.77
CA ARG A 163 4.16 16.73 -2.58
C ARG A 163 3.59 18.02 -1.99
N CYS A 164 3.45 18.10 -0.68
CA CYS A 164 2.88 19.26 0.01
C CYS A 164 3.60 19.53 1.33
N THR A 165 3.41 20.73 1.89
CA THR A 165 3.86 21.10 3.24
C THR A 165 2.76 21.01 4.29
N GLY A 166 1.51 20.82 3.86
CA GLY A 166 0.35 20.79 4.72
C GLY A 166 -0.89 20.19 4.03
N PRO A 167 -2.00 20.07 4.75
CA PRO A 167 -3.20 19.39 4.26
C PRO A 167 -4.00 20.22 3.25
N GLU A 168 -3.73 21.53 3.15
CA GLU A 168 -4.49 22.45 2.30
C GLU A 168 -4.16 22.30 0.82
N ASP A 169 -5.11 22.69 -0.05
CA ASP A 169 -4.93 22.72 -1.50
C ASP A 169 -3.96 23.83 -1.97
N SER A 170 -3.67 24.79 -1.09
CA SER A 170 -2.73 25.92 -1.18
C SER A 170 -1.30 25.58 -0.74
N SER A 171 -1.09 24.40 -0.17
CA SER A 171 0.19 24.02 0.43
C SER A 171 0.99 23.04 -0.44
N CYS A 172 0.78 23.09 -1.75
CA CYS A 172 1.33 22.10 -2.66
C CYS A 172 2.66 22.56 -3.26
N LEU A 173 3.66 21.68 -3.19
CA LEU A 173 5.00 21.89 -3.73
C LEU A 173 5.16 21.24 -5.11
N ARG A 174 4.45 20.14 -5.36
CA ARG A 174 4.47 19.41 -6.62
C ARG A 174 3.10 18.82 -6.89
N CYS A 175 2.63 18.90 -8.13
CA CYS A 175 1.36 18.34 -8.53
C CYS A 175 1.49 16.91 -9.07
N LYS A 176 0.40 16.13 -9.01
CA LYS A 176 0.31 14.82 -9.67
C LYS A 176 0.31 15.01 -11.19
N ARG A 177 0.56 13.94 -11.95
CA ARG A 177 0.54 13.99 -13.43
C ARG A 177 -0.82 14.51 -13.93
N GLY A 178 -0.82 15.41 -14.91
CA GLY A 178 -2.02 16.06 -15.45
C GLY A 178 -2.51 17.29 -14.66
N TRP A 179 -1.72 17.76 -13.69
CA TRP A 179 -2.01 18.97 -12.90
C TRP A 179 -0.83 19.94 -13.00
N VAL A 180 -1.12 21.23 -13.11
CA VAL A 180 -0.13 22.31 -13.21
C VAL A 180 -0.10 23.07 -11.89
N LEU A 181 1.12 23.35 -11.41
CA LEU A 181 1.34 24.12 -10.19
C LEU A 181 1.19 25.61 -10.49
N HIS A 182 0.27 26.27 -9.80
CA HIS A 182 0.04 27.70 -9.87
C HIS A 182 -0.15 28.25 -8.45
N GLU A 183 0.74 29.14 -7.99
CA GLU A 183 0.71 29.75 -6.65
C GLU A 183 0.50 28.74 -5.50
N HIS A 184 1.31 27.68 -5.46
CA HIS A 184 1.20 26.57 -4.48
C HIS A 184 -0.12 25.78 -4.53
N ARG A 185 -0.93 25.97 -5.57
CA ARG A 185 -2.14 25.20 -5.84
C ARG A 185 -1.96 24.35 -7.10
N CYS A 186 -2.56 23.16 -7.10
CA CYS A 186 -2.58 22.29 -8.26
C CYS A 186 -3.91 22.45 -9.01
N ILE A 187 -3.84 22.95 -10.25
CA ILE A 187 -4.98 23.14 -11.13
C ILE A 187 -4.91 22.08 -12.23
N GLY A 188 -5.99 21.35 -12.47
CA GLY A 188 -6.00 20.24 -13.43
C GLY A 188 -5.94 20.79 -14.85
N GLU A 189 -5.09 20.21 -15.70
CA GLU A 189 -5.16 20.45 -17.15
C GLU A 189 -6.49 19.96 -17.74
N GLY A 190 -7.22 19.12 -17.00
CA GLY A 190 -8.60 18.69 -17.28
C GLY A 190 -9.70 19.68 -16.90
N CYS A 191 -9.40 20.88 -16.40
CA CYS A 191 -10.41 21.96 -16.30
C CYS A 191 -10.63 22.65 -17.66
N GLY A 192 -10.94 21.79 -18.61
CA GLY A 192 -11.72 21.97 -19.82
C GLY A 192 -12.37 20.62 -20.15
N GLY A 193 -13.29 20.13 -19.31
CA GLY A 193 -14.09 18.92 -19.63
C GLY A 193 -14.47 18.00 -18.47
N THR A 194 -15.74 18.10 -18.08
CA THR A 194 -16.65 17.04 -17.57
C THR A 194 -16.28 16.18 -16.34
N GLY A 195 -17.17 16.25 -15.34
CA GLY A 195 -17.57 15.08 -14.55
C GLY A 195 -17.17 15.09 -13.08
N GLY A 196 -17.95 15.76 -12.23
CA GLY A 196 -17.88 15.57 -10.78
C GLY A 196 -18.29 16.79 -9.98
N ASP A 197 -19.58 16.85 -9.64
CA ASP A 197 -20.19 17.66 -8.58
C ASP A 197 -20.50 19.14 -8.88
N SER A 198 -21.43 19.32 -9.82
CA SER A 198 -22.26 20.53 -9.91
C SER A 198 -23.21 20.61 -8.71
N ARG A 199 -22.74 21.14 -7.57
CA ARG A 199 -23.55 21.84 -6.55
C ARG A 199 -22.67 22.18 -5.34
N ARG A 200 -21.95 23.30 -5.43
CA ARG A 200 -21.55 24.24 -4.35
C ARG A 200 -20.13 24.75 -4.56
N ALA A 201 -20.01 25.85 -5.28
CA ALA A 201 -18.95 26.82 -5.06
C ALA A 201 -19.47 28.22 -5.44
N HIS A 202 -20.26 28.82 -4.54
CA HIS A 202 -20.35 30.27 -4.50
C HIS A 202 -19.00 30.80 -4.00
N GLY A 203 -18.27 31.55 -4.83
CA GLY A 203 -17.10 32.26 -4.35
C GLY A 203 -16.09 32.70 -5.40
N ARG A 204 -16.39 33.85 -6.01
CA ARG A 204 -15.44 34.88 -6.50
C ARG A 204 -14.41 34.44 -7.57
N GLY A 205 -14.73 34.76 -8.83
CA GLY A 205 -13.71 35.09 -9.83
C GLY A 205 -13.75 34.36 -11.18
N GLY A 206 -14.62 33.38 -11.37
CA GLY A 206 -14.79 32.75 -12.69
C GLY A 206 -15.76 33.55 -13.56
N LEU A 207 -15.28 34.20 -14.63
CA LEU A 207 -16.17 34.80 -15.62
C LEU A 207 -17.01 33.68 -16.25
N HIS A 208 -18.30 33.62 -15.88
CA HIS A 208 -19.25 32.71 -16.51
C HIS A 208 -19.34 33.03 -18.00
N CYS A 209 -18.96 32.06 -18.83
CA CYS A 209 -19.23 32.06 -20.26
C CYS A 209 -20.74 31.96 -20.47
N SER A 210 -21.31 32.81 -21.32
CA SER A 210 -22.71 32.66 -21.74
C SER A 210 -22.89 31.38 -22.57
N THR A 211 -24.00 30.66 -22.39
CA THR A 211 -24.37 29.43 -23.11
C THR A 211 -24.32 29.57 -24.65
N ALA A 212 -24.46 30.82 -25.13
CA ALA A 212 -24.31 31.23 -26.51
C ALA A 212 -22.90 31.01 -27.11
N CYS A 213 -21.89 30.61 -26.33
CA CYS A 213 -20.49 30.66 -26.74
C CYS A 213 -19.70 29.38 -26.45
N ILE A 214 -19.01 28.86 -27.47
CA ILE A 214 -18.13 27.68 -27.36
C ILE A 214 -16.78 28.04 -26.71
N GLY A 215 -16.45 29.33 -26.65
CA GLY A 215 -15.31 29.84 -25.91
C GLY A 215 -15.40 31.36 -25.74
N CYS A 216 -15.14 31.86 -24.54
CA CYS A 216 -15.22 33.28 -24.21
C CYS A 216 -13.83 33.91 -24.03
N MET A 217 -13.78 35.21 -24.31
CA MET A 217 -12.68 36.11 -23.93
C MET A 217 -13.09 37.03 -22.77
N GLY A 218 -14.34 36.93 -22.29
CA GLY A 218 -14.86 37.66 -21.14
C GLY A 218 -16.31 37.26 -20.83
N ALA A 219 -16.90 37.87 -19.79
CA ALA A 219 -18.29 37.63 -19.42
C ALA A 219 -19.27 38.27 -20.41
N GLY A 220 -20.36 37.56 -20.70
CA GLY A 220 -21.47 38.00 -21.54
C GLY A 220 -21.36 37.59 -23.02
N PRO A 221 -22.49 37.62 -23.76
CA PRO A 221 -22.60 37.13 -25.14
C PRO A 221 -21.82 37.98 -26.15
N ALA A 222 -21.27 39.12 -25.72
CA ALA A 222 -20.53 40.11 -26.53
C ALA A 222 -19.01 39.85 -26.62
N ARG A 223 -18.50 38.79 -25.98
CA ARG A 223 -17.05 38.52 -25.90
C ARG A 223 -16.73 37.07 -26.19
N CYS A 224 -17.22 36.58 -27.33
CA CYS A 224 -17.13 35.18 -27.70
C CYS A 224 -16.13 34.96 -28.84
N LYS A 225 -15.26 33.96 -28.69
CA LYS A 225 -14.34 33.52 -29.75
C LYS A 225 -15.11 32.87 -30.90
N LYS A 226 -16.15 32.11 -30.57
CA LYS A 226 -17.04 31.43 -31.53
C LYS A 226 -18.42 31.22 -30.91
N CYS A 227 -19.47 31.50 -31.67
CA CYS A 227 -20.86 31.26 -31.25
C CYS A 227 -21.17 29.77 -31.25
N ASN A 228 -22.06 29.36 -30.34
CA ASN A 228 -22.54 27.99 -30.22
C ASN A 228 -23.50 27.64 -31.38
N LYS A 229 -23.79 26.34 -31.58
CA LYS A 229 -24.81 25.94 -32.56
C LYS A 229 -26.17 26.53 -32.14
N GLY A 230 -26.90 27.10 -33.08
CA GLY A 230 -28.13 27.88 -32.83
C GLY A 230 -27.90 29.36 -32.49
N TYR A 231 -26.67 29.86 -32.60
CA TYR A 231 -26.35 31.28 -32.37
C TYR A 231 -25.60 31.85 -33.58
N TRP A 232 -26.04 33.01 -34.04
CA TRP A 232 -25.39 33.75 -35.13
C TRP A 232 -24.67 34.98 -34.59
N ARG A 233 -23.61 35.38 -35.29
CA ARG A 233 -22.74 36.46 -34.85
C ARG A 233 -23.18 37.78 -35.48
N ASP A 234 -23.72 38.67 -34.67
CA ASP A 234 -23.97 40.07 -35.03
C ASP A 234 -22.91 40.96 -34.37
N GLY A 235 -21.91 41.36 -35.16
CA GLY A 235 -20.74 42.10 -34.70
C GLY A 235 -19.89 41.35 -33.67
N ALA A 236 -19.90 41.83 -32.42
CA ALA A 236 -19.21 41.21 -31.28
C ALA A 236 -20.13 40.30 -30.43
N LYS A 237 -21.43 40.27 -30.71
CA LYS A 237 -22.44 39.53 -29.94
C LYS A 237 -22.88 38.27 -30.65
N CYS A 238 -23.03 37.19 -29.89
CA CYS A 238 -23.76 36.00 -30.34
C CYS A 238 -25.22 36.18 -29.96
N LEU A 239 -26.09 36.27 -30.95
CA LEU A 239 -27.54 36.32 -30.79
C LEU A 239 -28.11 34.94 -31.11
N ASP A 240 -29.12 34.54 -30.35
CA ASP A 240 -29.88 33.32 -30.60
C ASP A 240 -30.49 33.42 -31.99
N VAL A 241 -30.31 32.39 -32.80
CA VAL A 241 -31.03 32.28 -34.07
C VAL A 241 -32.42 31.84 -33.69
N ASP A 242 -33.43 32.65 -33.97
CA ASP A 242 -34.81 32.21 -33.84
C ASP A 242 -35.11 31.28 -35.02
N GLU A 243 -34.77 29.99 -34.87
CA GLU A 243 -35.05 28.98 -35.89
C GLU A 243 -36.56 28.79 -36.13
N CYS A 244 -37.40 29.34 -35.24
CA CYS A 244 -38.85 29.33 -35.36
C CYS A 244 -39.38 30.47 -36.25
N ALA A 245 -38.57 31.52 -36.51
CA ALA A 245 -38.93 32.64 -37.38
C ALA A 245 -38.59 32.42 -38.87
N SER A 246 -37.62 31.56 -39.20
CA SER A 246 -37.26 31.23 -40.58
C SER A 246 -38.02 30.00 -41.09
N ALA A 247 -39.20 30.23 -41.66
CA ALA A 247 -40.13 29.21 -42.13
C ALA A 247 -39.72 28.55 -43.47
N GLU A 248 -38.60 27.83 -43.51
CA GLU A 248 -38.25 27.02 -44.69
C GLU A 248 -38.13 25.51 -44.40
N GLU A 249 -37.99 25.07 -43.14
CA GLU A 249 -38.09 23.64 -42.76
C GLU A 249 -38.76 23.48 -41.38
N PRO A 250 -39.60 22.44 -41.16
CA PRO A 250 -40.19 22.18 -39.85
C PRO A 250 -39.11 21.68 -38.88
N VAL A 251 -38.71 22.54 -37.94
CA VAL A 251 -37.71 22.23 -36.89
C VAL A 251 -38.22 21.17 -35.91
N CYS A 252 -39.53 21.10 -35.72
CA CYS A 252 -40.21 20.15 -34.84
C CYS A 252 -40.90 19.06 -35.67
N THR A 253 -40.36 17.84 -35.66
CA THR A 253 -40.93 16.69 -36.40
C THR A 253 -41.99 15.93 -35.61
N GLY A 254 -42.18 16.22 -34.31
CA GLY A 254 -43.21 15.62 -33.47
C GLY A 254 -44.56 16.34 -33.57
N ALA A 255 -45.67 15.59 -33.60
CA ALA A 255 -47.03 16.12 -33.75
C ALA A 255 -47.54 17.01 -32.59
N GLN A 256 -46.71 17.30 -31.58
CA GLN A 256 -47.03 18.07 -30.37
C GLN A 256 -45.86 18.95 -29.91
N GLU A 257 -44.84 19.12 -30.75
CA GLU A 257 -43.68 19.94 -30.42
C GLU A 257 -43.93 21.37 -30.91
N VAL A 258 -44.05 22.30 -29.97
CA VAL A 258 -44.19 23.73 -30.24
C VAL A 258 -42.85 24.40 -29.97
N CYS A 259 -42.38 25.15 -30.95
CA CYS A 259 -41.25 26.07 -30.86
C CYS A 259 -41.64 27.21 -29.89
N GLU A 260 -40.99 27.32 -28.73
CA GLU A 260 -41.25 28.38 -27.72
C GLU A 260 -40.01 29.26 -27.52
#